data_AF-A0A7Y9MX32-F1
#
_entry.id   AF-A0A7Y9MX32-F1
#
_cell.length_a   1.000
_cell.length_b   1.000
_cell.length_c   1.000
_cell.angle_alpha   90.00
_cell.angle_beta   90.00
_cell.angle_gamma   90.00
#
_symmetry.space_group_name_H-M   'P 1'
#
loop_
_entity.id
_entity.type
_entity.pdbx_description
1 polymer ?
#
loop_
_entity_poly.entity_id
_entity_poly.type
_entity_poly.pdbx_seq_one_letter_code
_entity_poly.pdbx_strand_id
1 'polypeptide(L)'
;MTATLLLAGCSSAPADQSSAPADDAGAPTAAPADSADPVITCADIEPLAAPITAGFAFSPDDSSEDASGTTCVWINDAVASASTALEDYASLAVGIDETTWSTDELSTLQGAIDDPRAAALDGRVLLLGDGETLGEVGSVQLLSPRGTVTIVATGMLLSASADTAIPVDSVIDVAADVAGLRR
;
A
#
# COMPACT_ATOMS: atom_id res chain seq x y z
N MET A 1 -45.53 26.77 28.69
CA MET A 1 -46.21 27.25 27.48
C MET A 1 -46.27 26.11 26.51
N THR A 2 -47.48 25.78 26.10
CA THR A 2 -47.89 24.67 25.21
C THR A 2 -47.71 25.10 23.76
N ALA A 3 -47.22 24.22 22.89
CA ALA A 3 -47.45 24.31 21.44
C ALA A 3 -47.36 22.91 20.81
N THR A 4 -48.52 22.26 20.74
CA THR A 4 -48.83 21.10 19.90
C THR A 4 -49.03 21.60 18.47
N LEU A 5 -48.42 20.95 17.47
CA LEU A 5 -48.87 21.05 16.08
C LEU A 5 -49.17 19.65 15.54
N LEU A 6 -50.46 19.40 15.39
CA LEU A 6 -51.05 18.30 14.63
C LEU A 6 -51.05 18.66 13.14
N LEU A 7 -50.73 17.69 12.28
CA LEU A 7 -51.13 17.67 10.88
C LEU A 7 -51.98 16.42 10.65
N ALA A 8 -53.30 16.63 10.64
CA ALA A 8 -54.23 15.83 9.84
C ALA A 8 -53.84 16.00 8.36
N GLY A 9 -53.90 15.02 7.47
CA GLY A 9 -54.96 14.06 7.22
C GLY A 9 -55.41 14.28 5.78
N CYS A 10 -55.21 13.29 4.90
CA CYS A 10 -55.87 13.23 3.60
C CYS A 10 -56.54 11.86 3.46
N SER A 11 -57.84 11.93 3.17
CA SER A 11 -58.83 10.86 3.14
C SER A 11 -58.63 9.80 2.05
N SER A 12 -59.24 8.67 2.33
CA SER A 12 -59.29 7.38 1.65
C SER A 12 -60.27 7.33 0.46
N ALA A 13 -60.13 6.32 -0.41
CA ALA A 13 -61.25 5.55 -0.98
C ALA A 13 -60.79 4.17 -1.55
N PRO A 14 -61.67 3.14 -1.64
CA PRO A 14 -61.31 1.72 -1.48
C PRO A 14 -61.71 0.79 -2.67
N ALA A 15 -61.59 -0.53 -2.41
CA ALA A 15 -62.11 -1.72 -3.13
C ALA A 15 -61.17 -2.31 -4.21
N ASP A 16 -60.96 -3.63 -4.36
CA ASP A 16 -61.53 -4.82 -3.72
C ASP A 16 -60.64 -6.04 -4.05
N GLN A 17 -60.54 -6.98 -3.10
CA GLN A 17 -60.43 -8.45 -3.21
C GLN A 17 -59.51 -9.13 -4.26
N SER A 18 -58.56 -9.96 -3.77
CA SER A 18 -58.64 -11.44 -3.91
C SER A 18 -57.45 -12.15 -3.22
N SER A 19 -57.74 -13.24 -2.51
CA SER A 19 -56.88 -14.23 -1.84
C SER A 19 -55.82 -14.84 -2.78
N ALA A 20 -54.65 -15.40 -2.39
CA ALA A 20 -54.30 -16.33 -1.31
C ALA A 20 -52.73 -16.42 -1.18
N PRO A 21 -52.16 -17.20 -0.25
CA PRO A 21 -50.81 -16.97 0.31
C PRO A 21 -49.69 -17.71 -0.43
N ALA A 22 -48.47 -17.16 -0.35
CA ALA A 22 -47.24 -17.92 -0.46
C ALA A 22 -46.21 -17.32 0.50
N ASP A 23 -45.88 -18.09 1.53
CA ASP A 23 -44.64 -17.95 2.28
C ASP A 23 -43.48 -17.90 1.28
N ASP A 24 -42.82 -16.75 1.20
CA ASP A 24 -41.42 -16.73 0.79
C ASP A 24 -40.67 -16.11 1.96
N ALA A 25 -40.12 -17.01 2.79
CA ALA A 25 -39.12 -16.67 3.78
C ALA A 25 -37.91 -16.14 3.00
N GLY A 26 -37.96 -14.85 2.67
CA GLY A 26 -36.87 -14.13 2.06
C GLY A 26 -35.64 -14.34 2.93
N ALA A 27 -34.73 -15.17 2.43
CA ALA A 27 -33.38 -15.28 2.95
C ALA A 27 -32.84 -13.86 3.16
N PRO A 28 -32.12 -13.58 4.24
CA PRO A 28 -31.49 -12.28 4.39
C PRO A 28 -30.60 -12.09 3.16
N THR A 29 -30.94 -11.13 2.30
CA THR A 29 -30.01 -10.63 1.29
C THR A 29 -28.79 -10.17 2.05
N ALA A 30 -27.76 -11.01 2.12
CA ALA A 30 -26.47 -10.60 2.60
C ALA A 30 -26.09 -9.41 1.72
N ALA A 31 -25.93 -8.24 2.34
CA ALA A 31 -25.23 -7.15 1.71
C ALA A 31 -23.92 -7.73 1.14
N PRO A 32 -23.46 -7.28 -0.05
CA PRO A 32 -22.12 -7.64 -0.48
C PRO A 32 -21.21 -7.34 0.71
N ALA A 33 -20.44 -8.33 1.15
CA ALA A 33 -19.37 -8.06 2.07
C ALA A 33 -18.49 -7.05 1.33
N ASP A 34 -18.58 -5.78 1.71
CA ASP A 34 -17.53 -4.81 1.43
C ASP A 34 -16.28 -5.52 1.92
N SER A 35 -15.55 -6.10 0.98
CA SER A 35 -14.24 -6.69 1.24
C SER A 35 -13.39 -5.45 1.41
N ALA A 36 -13.43 -4.88 2.61
CA ALA A 36 -12.55 -3.80 2.97
C ALA A 36 -11.15 -4.35 2.75
N ASP A 37 -10.39 -3.71 1.86
CA ASP A 37 -9.01 -4.07 1.63
C ASP A 37 -8.28 -4.14 2.99
N PRO A 38 -7.42 -5.14 3.20
CA PRO A 38 -6.73 -5.30 4.46
C PRO A 38 -5.93 -4.02 4.75
N VAL A 39 -6.15 -3.43 5.93
CA VAL A 39 -5.33 -2.31 6.39
C VAL A 39 -3.94 -2.85 6.70
N ILE A 40 -2.96 -2.47 5.90
CA ILE A 40 -1.56 -2.85 6.09
C ILE A 40 -0.90 -1.82 6.99
N THR A 41 -0.19 -2.28 8.02
CA THR A 41 0.48 -1.39 8.98
C THR A 41 1.99 -1.56 8.92
N CYS A 42 2.74 -0.62 9.51
CA CYS A 42 4.18 -0.80 9.62
C CYS A 42 4.61 -2.01 10.46
N ALA A 43 3.75 -2.48 11.38
CA ALA A 43 4.00 -3.71 12.12
C ALA A 43 3.97 -4.96 11.21
N ASP A 44 3.22 -4.92 10.11
CA ASP A 44 3.19 -6.00 9.11
C ASP A 44 4.39 -5.94 8.16
N ILE A 45 4.84 -4.71 7.83
CA ILE A 45 5.95 -4.46 6.89
C ILE A 45 7.32 -4.66 7.54
N GLU A 46 7.49 -4.28 8.81
CA GLU A 46 8.76 -4.33 9.53
C GLU A 46 9.47 -5.70 9.47
N PRO A 47 8.82 -6.84 9.76
CA PRO A 47 9.49 -8.13 9.67
C PRO A 47 9.90 -8.49 8.24
N LEU A 48 9.18 -8.01 7.22
CA LEU A 48 9.51 -8.25 5.81
C LEU A 48 10.68 -7.37 5.34
N ALA A 49 10.80 -6.15 5.86
CA ALA A 49 11.88 -5.22 5.54
C ALA A 49 13.21 -5.52 6.25
N ALA A 50 13.20 -6.37 7.29
CA ALA A 50 14.37 -6.72 8.10
C ALA A 50 15.65 -7.09 7.30
N PRO A 51 15.59 -7.79 6.15
CA PRO A 51 16.78 -8.09 5.35
C PRO A 51 17.51 -6.86 4.81
N ILE A 52 16.80 -5.76 4.54
CA ILE A 52 17.35 -4.53 3.94
C ILE A 52 17.48 -3.37 4.94
N THR A 53 16.93 -3.52 6.16
CA THR A 53 16.98 -2.51 7.24
C THR A 53 17.92 -2.90 8.39
N ALA A 54 18.73 -3.95 8.21
CA ALA A 54 19.70 -4.35 9.22
C ALA A 54 20.65 -3.19 9.57
N GLY A 55 20.68 -2.81 10.86
CA GLY A 55 21.49 -1.69 11.34
C GLY A 55 20.81 -0.32 11.25
N PHE A 56 19.54 -0.26 10.86
CA PHE A 56 18.71 0.94 10.90
C PHE A 56 17.75 0.88 12.09
N ALA A 57 17.42 2.03 12.66
CA ALA A 57 16.37 2.17 13.64
C ALA A 57 15.06 2.45 12.93
N PHE A 58 14.01 1.70 13.28
CA PHE A 58 12.66 2.01 12.80
C PHE A 58 12.23 3.37 13.38
N SER A 59 11.82 4.27 12.50
CA SER A 59 11.22 5.55 12.84
C SER A 59 9.72 5.41 12.68
N PRO A 60 8.96 5.32 13.79
CA PRO A 60 7.50 5.31 13.75
C PRO A 60 6.99 6.71 13.44
N ASP A 61 7.28 7.19 12.23
CA ASP A 61 6.58 8.34 11.66
C ASP A 61 5.34 7.77 10.96
N ASP A 62 4.30 7.49 11.74
CA ASP A 62 2.96 7.10 11.25
C ASP A 62 2.24 8.32 10.62
N SER A 63 2.94 9.08 9.78
CA SER A 63 2.37 10.20 9.02
C SER A 63 1.66 9.72 7.75
N SER A 64 0.83 8.67 7.87
CA SER A 64 -0.18 8.36 6.85
C SER A 64 -1.34 9.35 7.04
N GLU A 65 -1.35 10.45 6.29
CA GLU A 65 -2.52 11.35 6.25
C GLU A 65 -3.74 10.70 5.57
N ASP A 66 -3.53 9.59 4.85
CA ASP A 66 -4.56 8.82 4.14
C ASP A 66 -4.59 7.35 4.56
N ALA A 67 -5.78 6.80 4.82
CA ALA A 67 -5.99 5.40 5.21
C ALA A 67 -5.66 4.38 4.10
N SER A 68 -5.44 4.86 2.87
CA SER A 68 -5.14 4.09 1.67
C SER A 68 -3.64 3.85 1.44
N GLY A 69 -2.76 4.50 2.23
CA GLY A 69 -1.32 4.43 2.07
C GLY A 69 -0.60 4.18 3.39
N THR A 70 0.40 3.30 3.34
CA THR A 70 1.26 3.00 4.50
C THR A 70 2.69 3.31 4.12
N THR A 71 3.36 4.18 4.88
CA THR A 71 4.78 4.48 4.68
C THR A 71 5.53 4.23 5.96
N CYS A 72 6.55 3.39 5.88
CA CYS A 72 7.38 2.98 7.01
C CYS A 72 8.80 3.42 6.75
N VAL A 73 9.44 4.06 7.74
CA VAL A 73 10.75 4.70 7.59
C VAL A 73 11.75 4.09 8.57
N TRP A 74 12.96 3.82 8.07
CA TRP A 74 14.11 3.40 8.87
C TRP A 74 15.23 4.40 8.70
N ILE A 75 15.92 4.73 9.80
CA ILE A 75 17.00 5.71 9.84
C ILE A 75 18.29 5.01 10.28
N ASN A 76 19.38 5.26 9.56
CA ASN A 76 20.70 4.83 10.01
C ASN A 76 21.25 5.83 11.04
N ASP A 77 21.15 5.49 12.32
CA ASP A 77 21.59 6.35 13.43
C ASP A 77 23.09 6.67 13.38
N ALA A 78 23.92 5.75 12.87
CA ALA A 78 25.36 5.96 12.76
C ALA A 78 25.69 7.05 11.73
N VAL A 79 24.90 7.15 10.66
CA VAL A 79 25.02 8.20 9.65
C VAL A 79 24.40 9.50 10.13
N ALA A 80 23.18 9.45 10.69
CA ALA A 80 22.48 10.62 11.21
C ALA A 80 23.25 11.31 12.36
N SER A 81 24.05 10.56 13.13
CA SER A 81 24.92 11.14 14.17
C SER A 81 26.25 11.68 13.64
N ALA A 82 26.69 11.28 12.44
CA ALA A 82 27.94 11.72 11.82
C ALA A 82 27.79 12.98 10.97
N SER A 83 26.58 13.32 10.52
CA SER A 83 26.30 14.53 9.74
C SER A 83 25.02 15.23 10.17
N THR A 84 25.05 16.57 10.16
CA THR A 84 23.86 17.40 10.37
C THR A 84 23.19 17.82 9.06
N ALA A 85 23.76 17.45 7.90
CA ALA A 85 23.19 17.78 6.61
C ALA A 85 22.04 16.83 6.27
N LEU A 86 20.89 17.38 5.88
CA LEU A 86 19.69 16.58 5.54
C LEU A 86 19.95 15.62 4.37
N GLU A 87 20.83 16.01 3.44
CA GLU A 87 21.23 15.21 2.28
C GLU A 87 22.12 14.01 2.62
N ASP A 88 22.62 13.95 3.87
CA ASP A 88 23.43 12.84 4.36
C ASP A 88 22.60 11.83 5.17
N TYR A 89 21.33 12.12 5.49
CA TYR A 89 20.48 11.16 6.22
C TYR A 89 20.25 9.91 5.38
N ALA A 90 20.92 8.83 5.73
CA ALA A 90 20.66 7.50 5.19
C ALA A 90 19.34 6.98 5.77
N SER A 91 18.24 7.21 5.06
CA SER A 91 16.93 6.65 5.42
C SER A 91 16.39 5.77 4.31
N LEU A 92 15.70 4.71 4.73
CA LEU A 92 14.99 3.80 3.85
C LEU A 92 13.51 3.98 4.11
N ALA A 93 12.71 4.20 3.08
CA ALA A 93 11.27 4.21 3.19
C ALA A 93 10.66 3.08 2.35
N VAL A 94 9.71 2.37 2.93
CA VAL A 94 8.85 1.40 2.25
C VAL A 94 7.44 1.97 2.27
N GLY A 95 6.94 2.33 1.09
CA GLY A 95 5.61 2.86 0.86
C GLY A 95 4.74 1.85 0.14
N ILE A 96 3.47 1.78 0.52
CA ILE A 96 2.43 1.06 -0.20
C ILE A 96 1.30 2.03 -0.48
N ASP A 97 0.82 2.08 -1.72
CA ASP A 97 -0.28 2.97 -2.14
C ASP A 97 -1.27 2.25 -3.06
N GLU A 98 -2.48 2.80 -3.20
CA GLU A 98 -3.59 2.20 -3.97
C GLU A 98 -3.49 2.42 -5.49
N THR A 99 -2.38 2.93 -6.03
CA THR A 99 -2.22 3.13 -7.47
C THR A 99 -2.14 1.79 -8.19
N THR A 100 -3.27 1.37 -8.75
CA THR A 100 -3.41 0.11 -9.49
C THR A 100 -2.97 0.25 -10.94
N TRP A 101 -2.37 -0.81 -11.48
CA TRP A 101 -1.91 -0.86 -12.87
C TRP A 101 -2.57 -2.01 -13.63
N SER A 102 -3.16 -1.73 -14.78
CA SER A 102 -3.69 -2.79 -15.64
C SER A 102 -2.57 -3.55 -16.34
N THR A 103 -2.83 -4.80 -16.72
CA THR A 103 -1.87 -5.62 -17.49
C THR A 103 -1.44 -4.94 -18.79
N ASP A 104 -2.37 -4.25 -19.47
CA ASP A 104 -2.08 -3.53 -20.71
C ASP A 104 -1.13 -2.35 -20.47
N GLU A 105 -1.36 -1.55 -19.41
CA GLU A 105 -0.46 -0.47 -19.01
C GLU A 105 0.92 -1.00 -18.65
N LEU A 106 1.00 -2.05 -17.83
CA LEU A 106 2.27 -2.67 -17.44
C LEU A 106 3.03 -3.22 -18.66
N SER A 107 2.34 -3.80 -19.64
CA SER A 107 2.95 -4.37 -20.85
C SER A 107 3.59 -3.31 -21.75
N THR A 108 3.10 -2.08 -21.69
CA THR A 108 3.58 -0.96 -22.53
C THR A 108 4.45 0.03 -21.78
N LEU A 109 4.58 -0.12 -20.45
CA LEU A 109 5.38 0.75 -19.60
C LEU A 109 6.88 0.61 -19.93
N GLN A 110 7.43 1.68 -20.49
CA GLN A 110 8.85 1.74 -20.84
C GLN A 110 9.72 1.72 -19.57
N GLY A 111 10.78 0.92 -19.58
CA GLY A 111 11.72 0.83 -18.45
C GLY A 111 11.27 -0.13 -17.35
N ALA A 112 10.03 -0.65 -17.40
CA ALA A 112 9.63 -1.73 -16.51
C ALA A 112 10.29 -3.06 -16.90
N ILE A 113 10.68 -3.82 -15.89
CA ILE A 113 11.46 -5.05 -15.94
C ILE A 113 10.54 -6.24 -15.64
N ASP A 114 10.73 -7.32 -16.40
CA ASP A 114 10.06 -8.60 -16.15
C ASP A 114 10.83 -9.38 -15.08
N ASP A 115 10.40 -9.24 -13.83
CA ASP A 115 10.94 -10.00 -12.70
C ASP A 115 9.96 -11.11 -12.28
N PRO A 116 10.42 -12.35 -12.04
CA PRO A 116 9.53 -13.46 -11.67
C PRO A 116 8.74 -13.23 -10.38
N ARG A 117 9.28 -12.45 -9.43
CA ARG A 117 8.61 -12.14 -8.15
C ARG A 117 7.44 -11.17 -8.36
N ALA A 118 7.65 -10.15 -9.20
CA ALA A 118 6.58 -9.24 -9.60
C ALA A 118 5.55 -9.94 -10.51
N ALA A 119 6.00 -10.80 -11.43
CA ALA A 119 5.11 -11.55 -12.32
C ALA A 119 4.15 -12.47 -11.55
N ALA A 120 4.57 -13.01 -10.41
CA ALA A 120 3.69 -13.79 -9.54
C ALA A 120 2.50 -12.98 -9.02
N LEU A 121 2.60 -11.64 -9.00
CA LEU A 121 1.60 -10.65 -8.57
C LEU A 121 0.88 -9.98 -9.75
N ASP A 122 1.01 -10.52 -10.97
CA ASP A 122 0.56 -9.88 -12.22
C ASP A 122 1.18 -8.49 -12.43
N GLY A 123 2.36 -8.26 -11.84
CA GLY A 123 3.04 -6.98 -11.78
C GLY A 123 4.37 -6.94 -12.53
N ARG A 124 5.01 -5.77 -12.50
CA ARG A 124 6.36 -5.53 -13.04
C ARG A 124 7.18 -4.63 -12.11
N VAL A 125 8.50 -4.66 -12.26
CA VAL A 125 9.41 -3.82 -11.47
C VAL A 125 9.81 -2.59 -12.28
N LEU A 126 9.83 -1.42 -11.66
CA LEU A 126 10.39 -0.19 -12.24
C LEU A 126 11.53 0.33 -11.35
N LEU A 127 12.66 0.65 -11.97
CA LEU A 127 13.81 1.27 -11.31
C LEU A 127 13.90 2.74 -11.75
N LEU A 128 14.22 3.65 -10.82
CA LEU A 128 14.36 5.08 -11.15
C LEU A 128 15.71 5.41 -11.82
N GLY A 129 16.73 4.60 -11.59
CA GLY A 129 18.06 4.71 -12.20
C GLY A 129 18.63 3.35 -12.57
N ASP A 130 19.87 3.35 -13.06
CA ASP A 130 20.61 2.15 -13.46
C ASP A 130 21.69 1.81 -12.42
N GLY A 131 21.74 0.56 -11.97
CA GLY A 131 22.70 0.10 -10.96
C GLY A 131 22.35 -1.26 -10.39
N GLU A 132 23.21 -1.78 -9.52
CA GLU A 132 23.02 -3.07 -8.84
C GLU A 132 22.61 -2.87 -7.37
N THR A 133 22.66 -1.64 -6.88
CA THR A 133 22.34 -1.28 -5.49
C THR A 133 21.26 -0.22 -5.41
N LEU A 134 20.49 -0.21 -4.31
CA LEU A 134 19.42 0.77 -4.08
C LEU A 134 19.95 2.21 -4.09
N GLY A 135 21.18 2.42 -3.63
CA GLY A 135 21.82 3.72 -3.65
C GLY A 135 22.14 4.25 -5.05
N GLU A 136 22.32 3.37 -6.04
CA GLU A 136 22.55 3.74 -7.44
C GLU A 136 21.24 3.95 -8.20
N VAL A 137 20.25 3.06 -8.00
CA VAL A 137 18.96 3.17 -8.68
C VAL A 137 18.02 4.18 -8.01
N GLY A 138 18.28 4.55 -6.76
CA GLY A 138 17.48 5.49 -5.95
C GLY A 138 16.19 4.88 -5.40
N SER A 139 15.41 4.22 -6.26
CA SER A 139 14.19 3.53 -5.86
C SER A 139 13.86 2.30 -6.70
N VAL A 140 13.13 1.38 -6.08
CA VAL A 140 12.52 0.20 -6.70
C VAL A 140 11.02 0.30 -6.47
N GLN A 141 10.24 0.15 -7.55
CA GLN A 141 8.79 0.11 -7.50
C GLN A 141 8.29 -1.22 -8.04
N LEU A 142 7.40 -1.89 -7.29
CA LEU A 142 6.64 -3.03 -7.78
C LEU A 142 5.22 -2.56 -8.10
N LEU A 143 4.90 -2.59 -9.38
CA LEU A 143 3.66 -2.08 -9.94
C LEU A 143 2.72 -3.25 -10.21
N SER A 144 1.51 -3.24 -9.64
CA SER A 144 0.56 -4.35 -9.80
C SER A 144 -0.90 -3.89 -9.90
N PRO A 145 -1.82 -4.76 -10.34
CA PRO A 145 -3.26 -4.49 -10.29
C PRO A 145 -3.80 -4.30 -8.87
N ARG A 146 -3.07 -4.75 -7.84
CA ARG A 146 -3.43 -4.58 -6.42
C ARG A 146 -2.75 -3.38 -5.78
N GLY A 147 -2.13 -2.53 -6.59
CA GLY A 147 -1.49 -1.28 -6.19
C GLY A 147 0.04 -1.34 -6.24
N THR A 148 0.69 -0.30 -5.72
CA THR A 148 2.12 -0.08 -5.87
C THR A 148 2.85 -0.21 -4.53
N VAL A 149 4.00 -0.90 -4.55
CA VAL A 149 4.98 -0.87 -3.47
C VAL A 149 6.20 -0.08 -3.95
N THR A 150 6.59 0.94 -3.21
CA THR A 150 7.75 1.77 -3.48
C THR A 150 8.76 1.62 -2.36
N ILE A 151 10.00 1.23 -2.67
CA ILE A 151 11.11 1.25 -1.73
C ILE A 151 12.13 2.27 -2.23
N VAL A 152 12.44 3.24 -1.38
CA VAL A 152 13.35 4.35 -1.71
C VAL A 152 14.42 4.49 -0.65
N ALA A 153 15.65 4.67 -1.11
CA ALA A 153 16.77 5.13 -0.30
C ALA A 153 16.87 6.64 -0.46
N THR A 154 16.93 7.37 0.65
CA THR A 154 17.31 8.79 0.64
C THR A 154 18.64 8.99 1.34
N GLY A 155 19.36 10.02 0.91
CA GLY A 155 20.70 10.35 1.38
C GLY A 155 21.82 9.70 0.57
N MET A 156 22.89 10.46 0.31
CA MET A 156 24.03 9.99 -0.50
C MET A 156 24.84 8.87 0.15
N LEU A 157 24.60 8.54 1.42
CA LEU A 157 25.42 7.61 2.18
C LEU A 157 24.95 6.14 2.12
N LEU A 158 23.72 5.89 1.64
CA LEU A 158 23.27 4.52 1.30
C LEU A 158 24.01 3.94 0.09
N SER A 159 24.64 4.78 -0.73
CA SER A 159 25.38 4.39 -1.94
C SER A 159 26.90 4.38 -1.77
N ALA A 160 27.44 4.81 -0.63
CA ALA A 160 28.84 5.21 -0.54
C ALA A 160 29.81 4.13 -0.05
N SER A 161 29.35 3.00 0.51
CA SER A 161 30.25 1.92 0.95
C SER A 161 29.68 0.52 0.69
N ALA A 162 30.57 -0.44 0.39
CA ALA A 162 30.19 -1.85 0.22
C ALA A 162 29.55 -2.46 1.49
N ASP A 163 29.76 -1.84 2.66
CA ASP A 163 29.19 -2.26 3.94
C ASP A 163 27.74 -1.78 4.14
N THR A 164 27.25 -0.87 3.31
CA THR A 164 25.89 -0.28 3.40
C THR A 164 25.07 -0.40 2.11
N ALA A 165 25.71 -0.88 1.03
CA ALA A 165 25.05 -1.11 -0.24
C ALA A 165 23.97 -2.20 -0.13
N ILE A 166 22.72 -1.82 -0.37
CA ILE A 166 21.58 -2.74 -0.39
C ILE A 166 21.40 -3.24 -1.83
N PRO A 167 21.53 -4.56 -2.11
CA PRO A 167 21.37 -5.09 -3.46
C PRO A 167 19.94 -4.88 -3.98
N VAL A 168 19.78 -4.46 -5.23
CA VAL A 168 18.46 -4.29 -5.88
C VAL A 168 17.65 -5.58 -5.82
N ASP A 169 18.30 -6.73 -5.97
CA ASP A 169 17.63 -8.03 -5.89
C ASP A 169 16.95 -8.26 -4.53
N SER A 170 17.63 -7.95 -3.43
CA SER A 170 17.05 -8.04 -2.08
C SER A 170 15.93 -7.02 -1.85
N VAL A 171 15.98 -5.86 -2.51
CA VAL A 171 14.89 -4.87 -2.45
C VAL A 171 13.66 -5.37 -3.19
N ILE A 172 13.83 -6.04 -4.34
CA ILE A 172 12.71 -6.62 -5.09
C ILE A 172 12.06 -7.77 -4.29
N ASP A 173 12.84 -8.60 -3.60
CA ASP A 173 12.29 -9.61 -2.68
C ASP A 173 11.37 -8.98 -1.63
N VAL A 174 11.85 -7.96 -0.93
CA VAL A 174 11.07 -7.23 0.09
C VAL A 174 9.84 -6.58 -0.54
N ALA A 175 9.96 -5.93 -1.70
CA ALA A 175 8.82 -5.31 -2.37
C ALA A 175 7.75 -6.33 -2.75
N ALA A 176 8.14 -7.53 -3.19
CA ALA A 176 7.22 -8.61 -3.53
C ALA A 176 6.53 -9.21 -2.29
N ASP A 177 7.28 -9.42 -1.20
CA ASP A 177 6.72 -9.90 0.06
C ASP A 177 5.70 -8.90 0.64
N VAL A 178 6.04 -7.60 0.60
CA VAL A 178 5.15 -6.51 1.04
C VAL A 178 3.91 -6.43 0.15
N ALA A 179 4.06 -6.51 -1.18
CA ALA A 179 2.92 -6.58 -2.10
C ALA A 179 2.05 -7.82 -1.84
N GLY A 180 2.64 -8.90 -1.35
CA GLY A 180 1.97 -10.12 -0.92
C GLY A 180 1.00 -9.91 0.25
N LEU A 181 1.13 -8.84 1.06
CA LEU A 181 0.20 -8.52 2.15
C LEU A 181 -1.21 -8.16 1.64
N ARG A 182 -1.34 -7.74 0.38
CA ARG A 182 -2.62 -7.45 -0.28
C ARG A 182 -3.31 -8.69 -0.87
N ARG A 183 -2.88 -9.90 -0.48
CA ARG A 183 -3.36 -11.15 -1.07
C ARG A 183 -4.58 -11.77 -0.44
#